data_AF-A0A6C0B5C3-F1
#
_entry.id   AF-A0A6C0B5C3-F1
#
_cell.length_a   1.000
_cell.length_b   1.000
_cell.length_c   1.000
_cell.angle_alpha   90.00
_cell.angle_beta   90.00
_cell.angle_gamma   90.00
#
_symmetry.space_group_name_H-M   'P 1'
#
loop_
_entity.id
_entity.type
_entity.pdbx_description
1 polymer ?
#
loop_
_entity_poly.entity_id
_entity_poly.type
_entity_poly.pdbx_seq_one_letter_code
_entity_poly.pdbx_strand_id
1 'polypeptide(L)'
;MQHVVEKVGTYIIYGLVGVYAAVERCCARRQVVYETMTWQAINLDTGVSEYAEEFHELDRVGADVVLHHIRKTHGLHQSHKTVLQWTNEAGQGYSLPDVFEQAVAPWLFVGYIGDDGRAVDCTETLDHIVVLGNRVTIPILRSVVDCPAEKWVYINPKTFDQVEFPSEGILIGDVVPSPAATSSTKDD
;
A
#
# COMPACT_ATOMS: atom_id res chain seq x y z
N MET A 1 -7.67 45.14 -9.63
CA MET A 1 -8.28 45.20 -8.28
C MET A 1 -8.70 43.81 -7.80
N GLN A 2 -9.44 43.06 -8.60
CA GLN A 2 -9.88 41.68 -8.31
C GLN A 2 -8.73 40.71 -7.93
N HIS A 3 -7.62 40.75 -8.68
CA HIS A 3 -6.44 39.92 -8.44
C HIS A 3 -5.71 40.19 -7.10
N VAL A 4 -5.87 41.39 -6.54
CA VAL A 4 -5.29 41.78 -5.24
C VAL A 4 -6.19 41.29 -4.11
N VAL A 5 -7.51 41.40 -4.28
CA VAL A 5 -8.50 40.89 -3.33
C VAL A 5 -8.39 39.37 -3.19
N GLU A 6 -8.23 38.65 -4.30
CA GLU A 6 -8.00 37.20 -4.29
C GLU A 6 -6.73 36.84 -3.53
N LYS A 7 -5.58 37.47 -3.83
CA LYS A 7 -4.32 37.22 -3.13
C LYS A 7 -4.43 37.47 -1.63
N VAL A 8 -5.02 38.60 -1.22
CA VAL A 8 -5.22 38.94 0.19
C VAL A 8 -6.14 37.93 0.86
N GLY A 9 -7.24 37.54 0.20
CA GLY A 9 -8.14 36.49 0.67
C GLY A 9 -7.42 35.15 0.87
N THR A 10 -6.57 34.75 -0.06
CA THR A 10 -5.77 33.52 0.06
C THR A 10 -4.81 33.58 1.25
N TYR A 11 -4.11 34.70 1.47
CA TYR A 11 -3.22 34.87 2.62
C TYR A 11 -3.97 34.83 3.96
N ILE A 12 -5.16 35.42 4.03
CA ILE A 12 -6.02 35.37 5.22
C ILE A 12 -6.44 33.93 5.51
N ILE A 13 -6.87 33.18 4.47
CA ILE A 13 -7.27 31.78 4.62
C ILE A 13 -6.07 30.93 5.09
N TYR A 14 -4.90 31.07 4.46
CA TYR A 14 -3.71 30.33 4.90
C TYR A 14 -3.27 30.68 6.33
N GLY A 15 -3.35 31.96 6.71
CA GLY A 15 -3.08 32.40 8.08
C GLY A 15 -4.04 31.77 9.09
N LEU A 16 -5.35 31.78 8.80
CA LEU A 16 -6.38 31.16 9.64
C LEU A 16 -6.15 29.65 9.77
N VAL A 17 -5.93 28.95 8.67
CA VAL A 17 -5.61 27.51 8.68
C VAL A 17 -4.36 27.22 9.49
N GLY A 18 -3.32 28.04 9.35
CA GLY A 18 -2.06 27.92 10.11
C GLY A 18 -2.25 28.09 11.62
N VAL A 19 -3.03 29.12 12.04
CA VAL A 19 -3.33 29.36 13.46
C VAL A 19 -4.19 28.23 14.03
N TYR A 20 -5.21 27.76 13.32
CA TYR A 20 -6.02 26.62 13.75
C TYR A 20 -5.17 25.35 13.90
N ALA A 21 -4.30 25.05 12.93
CA ALA A 21 -3.38 23.91 13.02
C ALA A 21 -2.43 24.02 14.22
N ALA A 22 -1.94 25.22 14.54
CA ALA A 22 -1.09 25.46 15.69
C ALA A 22 -1.84 25.31 17.04
N VAL A 23 -3.07 25.82 17.13
CA VAL A 23 -3.92 25.66 18.33
C VAL A 23 -4.28 24.20 18.57
N GLU A 24 -4.60 23.44 17.52
CA GLU A 24 -4.88 22.00 17.63
C GLU A 24 -3.65 21.22 18.12
N ARG A 25 -2.46 21.49 17.57
CA ARG A 25 -1.21 20.81 17.96
C ARG A 25 -0.74 21.19 19.36
N CYS A 26 -0.83 22.47 19.73
CA CYS A 26 -0.22 22.98 20.96
C CYS A 26 -1.19 23.00 22.15
N CYS A 27 -2.46 23.32 21.93
CA CYS A 27 -3.43 23.55 23.02
C CYS A 27 -4.37 22.36 23.21
N ALA A 28 -4.85 21.74 22.12
CA ALA A 28 -5.88 20.71 22.22
C ALA A 28 -5.33 19.30 22.55
N ARG A 29 -4.01 19.08 22.41
CA ARG A 29 -3.34 17.76 22.61
C ARG A 29 -4.10 16.59 21.96
N ARG A 30 -4.81 16.84 20.85
CA ARG A 30 -5.62 15.81 20.22
C ARG A 30 -4.69 14.73 19.70
N GLN A 31 -4.85 13.53 20.22
CA GLN A 31 -4.10 12.38 19.75
C GLN A 31 -4.50 12.09 18.31
N VAL A 32 -3.54 11.61 17.52
CA VAL A 32 -3.83 11.15 16.16
C VAL A 32 -4.70 9.91 16.27
N VAL A 33 -5.85 9.94 15.59
CA VAL A 33 -6.79 8.82 15.54
C VAL A 33 -6.69 8.17 14.17
N TYR A 34 -6.60 6.85 14.16
CA TYR A 34 -6.60 6.03 12.95
C TYR A 34 -7.85 5.15 12.96
N GLU A 35 -8.62 5.19 11.88
CA GLU A 35 -9.89 4.48 11.75
C GLU A 35 -9.96 3.77 10.40
N THR A 36 -10.52 2.57 10.38
CA THR A 36 -10.88 1.87 9.14
C THR A 36 -12.33 2.19 8.81
N MET A 37 -12.59 2.82 7.66
CA MET A 37 -13.88 3.36 7.26
C MET A 37 -14.64 2.50 6.24
N THR A 38 -13.97 1.54 5.63
CA THR A 38 -14.57 0.71 4.59
C THR A 38 -13.85 -0.62 4.56
N TRP A 39 -14.62 -1.70 4.56
CA TRP A 39 -14.11 -3.04 4.32
C TRP A 39 -14.74 -3.58 3.05
N GLN A 40 -13.91 -4.22 2.26
CA GLN A 40 -14.33 -5.25 1.33
C GLN A 40 -13.51 -6.50 1.62
N ALA A 41 -14.15 -7.60 1.97
CA ALA A 41 -13.52 -8.91 2.05
C ALA A 41 -13.69 -9.62 0.72
N ILE A 42 -12.66 -10.28 0.23
CA ILE A 42 -12.72 -11.09 -0.98
C ILE A 42 -12.23 -12.48 -0.62
N ASN A 43 -13.04 -13.49 -0.95
CA ASN A 43 -12.62 -14.88 -0.95
C ASN A 43 -12.12 -15.22 -2.36
N LEU A 44 -10.84 -15.57 -2.49
CA LEU A 44 -10.19 -15.75 -3.79
C LEU A 44 -10.67 -17.03 -4.48
N ASP A 45 -11.02 -18.06 -3.72
CA ASP A 45 -11.48 -19.34 -4.26
C ASP A 45 -12.88 -19.23 -4.89
N THR A 46 -13.75 -18.42 -4.30
CA THR A 46 -15.14 -18.26 -4.74
C THR A 46 -15.38 -16.98 -5.56
N GLY A 47 -14.44 -16.02 -5.51
CA GLY A 47 -14.60 -14.69 -6.10
C GLY A 47 -15.67 -13.83 -5.43
N VAL A 48 -16.25 -14.27 -4.31
CA VAL A 48 -17.29 -13.53 -3.60
C VAL A 48 -16.64 -12.38 -2.83
N SER A 49 -17.17 -11.17 -3.03
CA SER A 49 -16.78 -10.00 -2.24
C SER A 49 -17.92 -9.52 -1.33
N GLU A 50 -17.63 -9.35 -0.06
CA GLU A 50 -18.56 -8.81 0.94
C GLU A 50 -18.14 -7.40 1.36
N TYR A 51 -19.10 -6.47 1.36
CA TYR A 51 -18.89 -5.07 1.70
C TYR A 51 -19.60 -4.71 3.02
N ALA A 52 -18.92 -3.96 3.88
CA ALA A 52 -19.48 -3.44 5.12
C ALA A 52 -19.10 -1.96 5.33
N GLU A 53 -20.08 -1.14 5.76
CA GLU A 53 -19.87 0.29 6.06
C GLU A 53 -19.14 0.51 7.40
N GLU A 54 -19.34 -0.37 8.37
CA GLU A 54 -18.66 -0.37 9.66
C GLU A 54 -18.02 -1.74 9.87
N PHE A 55 -16.72 -1.74 10.14
CA PHE A 55 -15.95 -2.98 10.10
C PHE A 55 -15.07 -3.17 11.35
N HIS A 56 -15.18 -4.34 11.99
CA HIS A 56 -14.37 -4.74 13.15
C HIS A 56 -13.42 -5.89 12.82
N GLU A 57 -12.12 -5.75 13.09
CA GLU A 57 -11.04 -6.74 12.80
C GLU A 57 -11.30 -8.20 13.21
N LEU A 58 -12.33 -8.47 14.01
CA LEU A 58 -12.75 -9.81 14.43
C LEU A 58 -13.71 -10.50 13.43
N ASP A 59 -14.31 -9.77 12.49
CA ASP A 59 -15.22 -10.34 11.49
C ASP A 59 -14.46 -11.01 10.31
N ARG A 60 -13.14 -11.21 10.43
CA ARG A 60 -12.17 -11.82 9.49
C ARG A 60 -12.45 -13.28 9.07
N VAL A 61 -13.58 -13.87 9.44
CA VAL A 61 -13.78 -15.32 9.31
C VAL A 61 -14.07 -15.71 7.85
N GLY A 62 -13.04 -16.15 7.12
CA GLY A 62 -13.18 -16.81 5.81
C GLY A 62 -12.82 -15.98 4.58
N ALA A 63 -12.43 -14.72 4.76
CA ALA A 63 -11.85 -13.91 3.69
C ALA A 63 -10.39 -14.33 3.44
N ASP A 64 -9.93 -14.22 2.20
CA ASP A 64 -8.50 -14.32 1.84
C ASP A 64 -7.85 -12.95 1.77
N VAL A 65 -8.64 -11.95 1.41
CA VAL A 65 -8.24 -10.57 1.14
C VAL A 65 -9.17 -9.62 1.87
N VAL A 66 -8.62 -8.56 2.41
CA VAL A 66 -9.38 -7.43 2.96
C VAL A 66 -8.84 -6.14 2.39
N LEU A 67 -9.70 -5.37 1.75
CA LEU A 67 -9.44 -4.00 1.34
C LEU A 67 -9.84 -3.07 2.49
N HIS A 68 -8.87 -2.31 2.99
CA HIS A 68 -9.05 -1.33 4.05
C HIS A 68 -8.98 0.07 3.47
N HIS A 69 -9.99 0.89 3.74
CA HIS A 69 -9.87 2.34 3.60
C HIS A 69 -9.60 2.95 4.96
N ILE A 70 -8.39 3.45 5.18
CA ILE A 70 -7.94 3.94 6.48
C ILE A 70 -7.89 5.46 6.45
N ARG A 71 -8.48 6.05 7.49
CA ARG A 71 -8.49 7.49 7.75
C ARG A 71 -7.57 7.80 8.92
N LYS A 72 -6.65 8.73 8.72
CA LYS A 72 -5.84 9.37 9.76
C LYS A 72 -6.41 10.75 10.04
N THR A 73 -6.87 10.98 11.26
CA THR A 73 -7.41 12.27 11.70
C THR A 73 -6.44 12.92 12.68
N HIS A 74 -6.01 14.15 12.39
CA HIS A 74 -5.19 14.97 13.28
C HIS A 74 -5.77 16.39 13.34
N GLY A 75 -6.56 16.65 14.39
CA GLY A 75 -7.36 17.87 14.49
C GLY A 75 -8.42 17.93 13.40
N LEU A 76 -8.39 18.98 12.56
CA LEU A 76 -9.26 19.12 11.38
C LEU A 76 -8.65 18.52 10.10
N HIS A 77 -7.39 18.07 10.14
CA HIS A 77 -6.75 17.46 8.99
C HIS A 77 -7.10 15.97 8.92
N GLN A 78 -7.53 15.53 7.74
CA GLN A 78 -7.81 14.13 7.45
C GLN A 78 -6.94 13.69 6.28
N SER A 79 -6.33 12.52 6.42
CA SER A 79 -5.61 11.84 5.36
C SER A 79 -6.22 10.45 5.16
N HIS A 80 -6.26 9.99 3.91
CA HIS A 80 -6.88 8.74 3.53
C HIS A 80 -5.86 7.86 2.82
N LYS A 81 -5.88 6.56 3.09
CA LYS A 81 -5.07 5.58 2.37
C LYS A 81 -5.84 4.28 2.25
N THR A 82 -5.82 3.69 1.06
CA THR A 82 -6.40 2.39 0.79
C THR A 82 -5.29 1.35 0.83
N VAL A 83 -5.53 0.23 1.50
CA VAL A 83 -4.56 -0.86 1.68
C VAL A 83 -5.25 -2.19 1.45
N LEU A 84 -4.54 -3.14 0.86
CA LEU A 84 -4.96 -4.52 0.70
C LEU A 84 -4.17 -5.40 1.66
N GLN A 85 -4.87 -6.16 2.50
CA GLN A 85 -4.30 -7.10 3.46
C GLN A 85 -4.79 -8.52 3.17
N TRP A 86 -3.89 -9.52 3.16
CA TRP A 86 -4.29 -10.92 3.08
C TRP A 86 -4.46 -11.50 4.49
N THR A 87 -5.55 -12.23 4.71
CA THR A 87 -5.97 -12.75 6.03
C THR A 87 -5.55 -14.19 6.29
N ASN A 88 -5.13 -14.91 5.25
CA ASN A 88 -4.74 -16.33 5.29
C ASN A 88 -3.26 -16.55 5.64
N GLU A 89 -2.41 -15.52 5.56
CA GLU A 89 -1.04 -15.59 6.07
C GLU A 89 -1.00 -15.20 7.55
N ALA A 90 -0.85 -16.21 8.40
CA ALA A 90 -0.67 -16.03 9.84
C ALA A 90 0.62 -15.25 10.13
N GLY A 91 0.54 -13.93 10.32
CA GLY A 91 1.44 -13.27 11.27
C GLY A 91 2.01 -11.89 10.96
N GLN A 92 1.66 -11.19 9.88
CA GLN A 92 2.13 -9.80 9.69
C GLN A 92 1.01 -8.89 9.19
N GLY A 93 0.02 -8.64 10.04
CA GLY A 93 -0.82 -7.47 9.85
C GLY A 93 0.00 -6.19 10.05
N TYR A 94 -0.27 -5.17 9.26
CA TYR A 94 0.28 -3.84 9.53
C TYR A 94 -0.46 -3.22 10.73
N SER A 95 0.19 -2.30 11.45
CA SER A 95 -0.55 -1.41 12.34
C SER A 95 -1.13 -0.23 11.53
N LEU A 96 -2.30 0.29 11.91
CA LEU A 96 -2.90 1.43 11.20
C LEU A 96 -1.96 2.65 11.10
N PRO A 97 -1.10 2.95 12.09
CA PRO A 97 -0.06 3.96 11.94
C PRO A 97 0.93 3.68 10.80
N ASP A 98 1.41 2.44 10.67
CA ASP A 98 2.44 2.03 9.69
C ASP A 98 1.98 2.23 8.24
N VAL A 99 0.66 2.18 8.01
CA VAL A 99 0.05 2.47 6.72
C VAL A 99 0.43 3.86 6.22
N PHE A 100 0.52 4.83 7.11
CA PHE A 100 0.86 6.21 6.75
C PHE A 100 2.36 6.49 6.78
N GLU A 101 3.18 5.50 7.11
CA GLU A 101 4.63 5.60 6.92
C GLU A 101 4.97 5.41 5.44
N GLN A 102 6.00 6.11 5.00
CA GLN A 102 6.45 6.03 3.62
C GLN A 102 7.24 4.73 3.44
N ALA A 103 6.58 3.71 2.91
CA ALA A 103 7.22 2.47 2.49
C ALA A 103 7.91 2.67 1.14
N VAL A 104 9.07 2.03 0.97
CA VAL A 104 9.78 1.99 -0.32
C VAL A 104 9.34 0.73 -1.07
N ALA A 105 8.92 0.90 -2.32
CA ALA A 105 8.60 -0.24 -3.17
C ALA A 105 9.85 -1.12 -3.36
N PRO A 106 9.71 -2.45 -3.30
CA PRO A 106 10.85 -3.36 -3.44
C PRO A 106 11.22 -3.60 -4.92
N TRP A 107 10.61 -2.84 -5.84
CA TRP A 107 10.82 -2.88 -7.28
C TRP A 107 10.97 -1.47 -7.84
N LEU A 108 11.74 -1.33 -8.91
CA LEU A 108 11.75 -0.10 -9.74
C LEU A 108 10.65 -0.14 -10.80
N PHE A 109 10.28 -1.35 -11.20
CA PHE A 109 9.24 -1.64 -12.18
C PHE A 109 8.58 -2.94 -11.76
N VAL A 110 7.27 -3.03 -11.87
CA VAL A 110 6.52 -4.28 -11.71
C VAL A 110 5.44 -4.34 -12.79
N GLY A 111 5.27 -5.52 -13.36
CA GLY A 111 4.35 -5.71 -14.47
C GLY A 111 4.18 -7.17 -14.84
N TYR A 112 3.34 -7.41 -15.83
CA TYR A 112 3.12 -8.76 -16.37
C TYR A 112 3.49 -8.83 -17.85
N ILE A 113 3.75 -10.03 -18.33
CA ILE A 113 3.98 -10.28 -19.76
C ILE A 113 2.62 -10.56 -20.42
N GLY A 114 2.23 -9.70 -21.35
CA GLY A 114 1.01 -9.86 -22.13
C GLY A 114 1.12 -10.95 -23.19
N ASP A 115 0.01 -11.27 -23.85
CA ASP A 115 -0.07 -12.29 -24.90
C ASP A 115 0.86 -12.01 -26.10
N ASP A 116 1.19 -10.74 -26.32
CA ASP A 116 2.12 -10.28 -27.34
C ASP A 116 3.61 -10.43 -26.94
N GLY A 117 3.87 -10.98 -25.75
CA GLY A 117 5.19 -11.15 -25.18
C GLY A 117 5.81 -9.86 -24.64
N ARG A 118 5.08 -8.75 -24.60
CA ARG A 118 5.58 -7.46 -24.08
C ARG A 118 5.25 -7.32 -22.60
N ALA A 119 6.15 -6.66 -21.88
CA ALA A 119 5.90 -6.28 -20.50
C ALA A 119 4.94 -5.08 -20.45
N VAL A 120 3.87 -5.20 -19.67
CA VAL A 120 2.93 -4.12 -19.37
C VAL A 120 3.27 -3.57 -17.99
N ASP A 121 3.46 -2.25 -17.89
CA ASP A 121 3.78 -1.57 -16.64
C ASP A 121 2.56 -1.47 -15.73
N CYS A 122 2.71 -1.86 -14.46
CA CYS A 122 1.70 -1.75 -13.42
C CYS A 122 2.22 -1.02 -12.17
N THR A 123 3.38 -0.38 -12.26
CA THR A 123 4.11 0.16 -11.11
C THR A 123 3.26 1.17 -10.34
N GLU A 124 2.74 2.19 -11.03
CA GLU A 124 1.89 3.22 -10.40
C GLU A 124 0.56 2.65 -9.90
N THR A 125 0.00 1.67 -10.61
CA THR A 125 -1.25 1.01 -10.19
C THR A 125 -1.05 0.30 -8.86
N LEU A 126 0.13 -0.23 -8.58
CA LEU A 126 0.42 -1.03 -7.39
C LEU A 126 0.97 -0.21 -6.21
N ASP A 127 1.07 1.11 -6.31
CA ASP A 127 1.59 1.95 -5.22
C ASP A 127 0.77 1.83 -3.92
N HIS A 128 -0.54 1.58 -4.02
CA HIS A 128 -1.43 1.49 -2.86
C HIS A 128 -1.25 0.22 -2.04
N ILE A 129 -0.60 -0.82 -2.59
CA ILE A 129 -0.29 -2.05 -1.84
C ILE A 129 1.10 -2.02 -1.19
N VAL A 130 1.90 -0.98 -1.46
CA VAL A 130 3.23 -0.76 -0.86
C VAL A 130 3.04 -0.20 0.57
N VAL A 131 2.91 -1.12 1.51
CA VAL A 131 2.75 -0.85 2.95
C VAL A 131 3.67 -1.78 3.73
N LEU A 132 4.38 -1.25 4.72
CA LEU A 132 5.29 -2.05 5.57
C LEU A 132 4.58 -3.26 6.18
N GLY A 133 5.25 -4.41 6.16
CA GLY A 133 4.71 -5.68 6.66
C GLY A 133 3.74 -6.38 5.70
N ASN A 134 3.32 -5.73 4.61
CA ASN A 134 2.50 -6.37 3.60
C ASN A 134 3.35 -7.31 2.72
N ARG A 135 2.85 -8.51 2.43
CA ARG A 135 3.48 -9.42 1.46
C ARG A 135 2.73 -9.36 0.15
N VAL A 136 3.42 -9.02 -0.93
CA VAL A 136 2.83 -8.93 -2.26
C VAL A 136 3.10 -10.20 -3.05
N THR A 137 2.05 -10.93 -3.41
CA THR A 137 2.08 -12.22 -4.12
C THR A 137 1.42 -12.07 -5.51
N ILE A 138 1.63 -13.03 -6.40
CA ILE A 138 0.98 -13.01 -7.74
C ILE A 138 -0.55 -12.91 -7.66
N PRO A 139 -1.26 -13.65 -6.78
CA PRO A 139 -2.70 -13.46 -6.58
C PRO A 139 -3.10 -12.01 -6.24
N ILE A 140 -2.30 -11.32 -5.42
CA ILE A 140 -2.52 -9.90 -5.09
C ILE A 140 -2.43 -9.04 -6.34
N LEU A 141 -1.35 -9.21 -7.11
CA LEU A 141 -1.11 -8.45 -8.34
C LEU A 141 -2.26 -8.64 -9.34
N ARG A 142 -2.74 -9.88 -9.51
CA ARG A 142 -3.88 -10.20 -10.39
C ARG A 142 -5.19 -9.57 -9.92
N SER A 143 -5.45 -9.57 -8.61
CA SER A 143 -6.66 -8.98 -8.04
C SER A 143 -6.70 -7.46 -8.20
N VAL A 144 -5.55 -6.79 -8.15
CA VAL A 144 -5.47 -5.32 -8.27
C VAL A 144 -5.56 -4.86 -9.72
N VAL A 145 -4.87 -5.57 -10.61
CA VAL A 145 -4.75 -5.19 -12.03
C VAL A 145 -5.85 -5.82 -12.90
N ASP A 146 -6.69 -6.68 -12.32
CA ASP A 146 -7.73 -7.46 -13.02
C ASP A 146 -7.16 -8.17 -14.26
N CYS A 147 -6.07 -8.91 -14.05
CA CYS A 147 -5.29 -9.52 -15.13
C CYS A 147 -5.13 -11.03 -14.92
N PRO A 148 -5.43 -11.86 -15.94
CA PRO A 148 -5.23 -13.30 -15.86
C PRO A 148 -3.79 -13.75 -16.16
N ALA A 149 -2.84 -12.82 -16.38
CA ALA A 149 -1.50 -13.16 -16.81
C ALA A 149 -0.79 -14.13 -15.86
N GLU A 150 -0.20 -15.17 -16.44
CA GLU A 150 0.54 -16.18 -15.69
C GLU A 150 1.90 -15.67 -15.23
N LYS A 151 2.56 -14.86 -16.06
CA LYS A 151 3.94 -14.43 -15.85
C LYS A 151 4.03 -12.98 -15.40
N TRP A 152 4.51 -12.78 -14.18
CA TRP A 152 4.83 -11.48 -13.61
C TRP A 152 6.34 -11.28 -13.56
N VAL A 153 6.77 -10.05 -13.74
CA VAL A 153 8.17 -9.65 -13.74
C VAL A 153 8.34 -8.36 -12.95
N TYR A 154 9.52 -8.18 -12.37
CA TYR A 154 9.89 -6.91 -11.74
C TYR A 154 11.37 -6.61 -11.98
N ILE A 155 11.73 -5.34 -11.88
CA ILE A 155 13.14 -4.90 -11.87
C ILE A 155 13.59 -4.78 -10.42
N ASN A 156 14.57 -5.60 -10.04
CA ASN A 156 15.14 -5.57 -8.70
C ASN A 156 15.94 -4.27 -8.51
N PRO A 157 15.67 -3.47 -7.47
CA PRO A 157 16.29 -2.17 -7.27
C PRO A 157 17.79 -2.25 -6.94
N LYS A 158 18.29 -3.42 -6.55
CA LYS A 158 19.71 -3.63 -6.22
C LYS A 158 20.52 -4.10 -7.42
N THR A 159 19.97 -5.01 -8.23
CA THR A 159 20.69 -5.59 -9.37
C THR A 159 20.38 -4.90 -10.70
N PHE A 160 19.25 -4.17 -10.78
CA PHE A 160 18.69 -3.59 -12.00
C PHE A 160 18.32 -4.63 -13.08
N ASP A 161 18.30 -5.91 -12.71
CA ASP A 161 17.88 -6.98 -13.59
C ASP A 161 16.36 -7.13 -13.59
N GLN A 162 15.79 -7.35 -14.77
CA GLN A 162 14.42 -7.83 -14.90
C GLN A 162 14.39 -9.32 -14.58
N VAL A 163 13.67 -9.67 -13.52
CA VAL A 163 13.53 -11.04 -13.03
C VAL A 163 12.06 -11.41 -12.92
N GLU A 164 11.79 -12.71 -12.87
CA GLU A 164 10.45 -13.23 -12.61
C GLU A 164 10.02 -12.91 -11.19
N PHE A 165 8.72 -12.59 -11.02
CA PHE A 165 8.17 -12.28 -9.71
C PHE A 165 8.13 -13.55 -8.84
N PRO A 166 8.65 -13.51 -7.60
CA PRO A 166 8.74 -14.69 -6.76
C PRO A 166 7.36 -15.26 -6.42
N SER A 167 7.23 -16.59 -6.49
CA SER A 167 5.98 -17.30 -6.19
C SER A 167 5.50 -17.10 -4.74
N GLU A 168 6.46 -17.02 -3.82
CA GLU A 168 6.30 -16.76 -2.40
C GLU A 168 6.03 -15.29 -2.06
N GLY A 169 6.05 -14.41 -3.08
CA GLY A 169 5.84 -12.98 -2.93
C GLY A 169 7.00 -12.22 -2.31
N ILE A 170 6.85 -10.90 -2.25
CA ILE A 170 7.83 -9.97 -1.70
C ILE A 170 7.26 -9.29 -0.46
N LEU A 171 7.95 -9.38 0.67
CA LEU A 171 7.59 -8.68 1.89
C LEU A 171 8.08 -7.23 1.84
N ILE A 172 7.17 -6.27 2.00
CA ILE A 172 7.47 -4.85 2.01
C ILE A 172 8.11 -4.46 3.34
N GLY A 173 9.27 -3.81 3.28
CA GLY A 173 10.03 -3.39 4.46
C GLY A 173 11.10 -4.38 4.91
N ASP A 174 11.11 -5.61 4.35
CA ASP A 174 12.23 -6.52 4.54
C ASP A 174 13.32 -6.21 3.52
N VAL A 175 14.57 -6.20 3.97
CA VAL A 175 15.71 -5.92 3.10
C VAL A 175 15.85 -7.08 2.12
N VAL A 176 15.35 -6.89 0.88
CA VAL A 176 15.42 -7.88 -0.21
C VAL A 176 16.77 -8.63 -0.14
N PRO A 177 16.79 -9.95 0.11
CA PRO A 177 18.05 -10.68 0.24
C PRO A 177 18.84 -10.53 -1.06
N SER A 178 20.11 -10.14 -0.95
CA SER A 178 21.04 -10.25 -2.07
C SER A 178 21.10 -11.72 -2.46
N PRO A 179 20.96 -12.10 -3.76
CA PRO A 179 21.18 -13.48 -4.14
C PRO A 179 22.58 -13.88 -3.68
N ALA A 180 22.64 -14.91 -2.83
CA ALA A 180 23.87 -15.41 -2.27
C ALA A 180 24.80 -15.81 -3.43
N ALA A 181 25.99 -15.20 -3.46
CA ALA A 181 27.07 -15.67 -4.31
C ALA A 181 27.27 -17.17 -4.01
N THR A 182 27.06 -18.00 -5.02
CA THR A 182 27.38 -19.43 -4.99
C THR A 182 28.89 -19.56 -4.78
N SER A 183 29.32 -19.73 -3.54
CA SER A 183 30.67 -20.18 -3.24
C SER A 183 30.77 -21.64 -3.63
N SER A 184 31.25 -21.89 -4.86
CA SER A 184 31.74 -23.20 -5.27
C SER A 184 33.06 -23.48 -4.55
N THR A 185 32.99 -24.09 -3.37
CA THR A 185 34.15 -24.80 -2.81
C THR A 185 34.26 -26.14 -3.51
N LYS A 186 35.09 -26.17 -4.56
CA LYS A 186 35.68 -27.39 -5.07
C LYS A 186 37.13 -27.36 -4.58
N ASP A 187 37.35 -27.95 -3.41
CA ASP A 187 38.70 -28.22 -2.92
C ASP A 187 39.16 -29.55 -3.54
N ASP A 188 40.22 -29.46 -4.34
CA ASP A 188 41.08 -30.57 -4.76
C ASP A 188 42.12 -30.87 -3.65
#